data_AF-A0A395CU26-F1
#
_entry.id   AF-A0A395CU26-F1
#
_cell.length_a   1.000
_cell.length_b   1.000
_cell.length_c   1.000
_cell.angle_alpha   90.00
_cell.angle_beta   90.00
_cell.angle_gamma   90.00
#
_symmetry.space_group_name_H-M   'P 1'
#
loop_
_entity.id
_entity.type
_entity.pdbx_description
1 polymer ?
#
loop_
_entity_poly.entity_id
_entity_poly.type
_entity_poly.pdbx_seq_one_letter_code
_entity_poly.pdbx_strand_id
1 'polypeptide(L)'
;MAVWRIAPGTTTQNPVTVRGRAYSASVGGYADVPDFDAEIIVATDHNRGWFVLAKNVLQTSQRPVGALKGTRVFDSTVGAEVVSDGAGKWYHHATGVAV
;
A
#
# COMPACT_ATOMS: atom_id res chain seq x y z
N MET A 1 8.39 -4.85 8.30
CA MET A 1 8.55 -4.83 6.84
C MET A 1 7.35 -4.10 6.27
N ALA A 2 7.55 -3.02 5.51
CA ALA A 2 6.42 -2.28 4.96
C ALA A 2 5.83 -3.03 3.77
N VAL A 3 4.52 -2.90 3.60
CA VAL A 3 3.77 -3.52 2.50
C VAL A 3 3.20 -2.42 1.62
N TRP A 4 3.27 -2.61 0.31
CA TRP A 4 2.65 -1.75 -0.68
C TRP A 4 1.49 -2.50 -1.30
N ARG A 5 0.39 -1.79 -1.55
CA ARG A 5 -0.69 -2.27 -2.39
C ARG A 5 -0.44 -1.81 -3.80
N ILE A 6 -0.29 -2.75 -4.71
CA ILE A 6 -0.06 -2.48 -6.13
C ILE A 6 -1.13 -3.17 -6.98
N ALA A 7 -1.42 -2.61 -8.14
CA ALA A 7 -2.39 -3.17 -9.09
C ALA A 7 -1.75 -3.31 -10.48
N PRO A 8 -2.09 -4.38 -11.24
CA PRO A 8 -1.61 -4.54 -12.60
C PRO A 8 -2.30 -3.53 -13.51
N GLY A 9 -1.53 -2.94 -14.42
CA GLY A 9 -2.08 -2.27 -15.58
C GLY A 9 -2.82 -3.25 -16.51
N THR A 10 -3.56 -2.70 -17.46
CA THR A 10 -4.41 -3.50 -18.38
C THR A 10 -3.62 -4.34 -19.38
N THR A 11 -2.33 -4.03 -19.59
CA THR A 11 -1.46 -4.70 -20.57
C THR A 11 -0.17 -5.24 -19.94
N THR A 12 -0.13 -5.31 -18.60
CA THR A 12 1.06 -5.73 -17.86
C THR A 12 1.23 -7.25 -17.87
N GLN A 13 2.48 -7.69 -17.78
CA GLN A 13 2.77 -9.08 -17.44
C GLN A 13 2.18 -9.43 -16.05
N ASN A 14 1.33 -10.44 -16.03
CA ASN A 14 0.60 -10.88 -14.85
C ASN A 14 0.30 -12.39 -14.99
N PRO A 15 0.87 -13.27 -14.15
CA PRO A 15 1.67 -12.97 -12.96
C PRO A 15 3.05 -12.35 -13.27
N VAL A 16 3.57 -11.56 -12.33
CA VAL A 16 4.95 -11.07 -12.32
C VAL A 16 5.75 -11.84 -11.27
N THR A 17 6.99 -12.24 -11.60
CA THR A 17 7.87 -12.94 -10.66
C THR A 17 9.04 -12.06 -10.28
N VAL A 18 9.23 -11.81 -8.98
CA VAL A 18 10.34 -11.03 -8.42
C VAL A 18 10.97 -11.80 -7.27
N ARG A 19 12.30 -11.96 -7.29
CA ARG A 19 13.07 -12.71 -6.29
C ARG A 19 12.50 -14.11 -5.98
N GLY A 20 11.97 -14.79 -7.02
CA GLY A 20 11.39 -16.13 -6.89
C GLY A 20 9.96 -16.17 -6.31
N ARG A 21 9.34 -15.02 -6.02
CA ARG A 21 7.93 -14.92 -5.61
C ARG A 21 7.08 -14.44 -6.77
N ALA A 22 5.97 -15.14 -7.03
CA ALA A 22 4.99 -14.76 -8.04
C ALA A 22 3.88 -13.91 -7.41
N TYR A 23 3.57 -12.79 -8.05
CA TYR A 23 2.49 -11.89 -7.67
C TYR A 23 1.50 -11.78 -8.83
N SER A 24 0.21 -11.87 -8.52
CA SER A 24 -0.88 -11.73 -9.48
C SER A 24 -2.09 -11.08 -8.83
N ALA A 25 -2.85 -10.34 -9.63
CA ALA A 25 -4.16 -9.82 -9.24
C ALA A 25 -5.04 -9.77 -10.49
N SER A 26 -6.36 -9.83 -10.33
CA SER A 26 -7.26 -9.58 -11.45
C SER A 26 -7.10 -8.15 -11.98
N VAL A 27 -7.48 -7.90 -13.23
CA VAL A 27 -7.60 -6.52 -13.73
C VAL A 27 -8.57 -5.75 -12.84
N GLY A 28 -8.16 -4.58 -12.35
CA GLY A 28 -8.90 -3.79 -11.35
C GLY A 28 -8.80 -4.30 -9.90
N GLY A 29 -8.12 -5.43 -9.68
CA GLY A 29 -7.75 -5.93 -8.36
C GLY A 29 -6.39 -5.39 -7.90
N TYR A 30 -5.95 -5.87 -6.74
CA TYR A 30 -4.65 -5.50 -6.16
C TYR A 30 -3.95 -6.69 -5.52
N ALA A 31 -2.64 -6.54 -5.33
CA ALA A 31 -1.82 -7.43 -4.52
C ALA A 31 -1.10 -6.60 -3.44
N ASP A 32 -1.03 -7.15 -2.23
CA ASP A 32 -0.24 -6.61 -1.15
C ASP A 32 1.16 -7.25 -1.21
N VAL A 33 2.18 -6.43 -1.47
CA VAL A 33 3.54 -6.85 -1.82
C VAL A 33 4.55 -6.21 -0.86
N PRO A 34 5.59 -6.93 -0.40
CA PRO A 34 6.68 -6.33 0.35
C PRO A 34 7.30 -5.14 -0.39
N ASP A 35 7.56 -4.04 0.31
CA ASP A 35 8.15 -2.80 -0.25
C ASP A 35 9.32 -3.05 -1.20
N PHE A 36 10.28 -3.88 -0.79
CA PHE A 36 11.48 -4.17 -1.58
C PHE A 36 11.19 -4.91 -2.90
N ASP A 37 10.13 -5.72 -2.97
CA ASP A 37 9.67 -6.33 -4.23
C ASP A 37 8.81 -5.35 -5.02
N ALA A 38 7.94 -4.58 -4.35
CA ALA A 38 7.06 -3.61 -4.97
C ALA A 38 7.85 -2.52 -5.71
N GLU A 39 8.98 -2.06 -5.15
CA GLU A 39 9.88 -1.12 -5.83
C GLU A 39 10.39 -1.66 -7.17
N ILE A 40 10.76 -2.94 -7.23
CA ILE A 40 11.17 -3.58 -8.49
C ILE A 40 9.98 -3.67 -9.43
N ILE A 41 8.85 -4.24 -8.97
CA ILE A 41 7.68 -4.47 -9.81
C ILE A 41 7.17 -3.17 -10.46
N VAL A 42 7.15 -2.07 -9.71
CA VAL A 42 6.71 -0.76 -10.21
C VAL A 42 7.76 -0.09 -11.10
N ALA A 43 9.06 -0.27 -10.81
CA ALA A 43 10.13 0.33 -11.61
C ALA A 43 10.34 -0.36 -12.98
N THR A 44 9.99 -1.65 -13.11
CA THR A 44 10.39 -2.44 -14.29
C THR A 44 9.60 -2.07 -15.56
N ASP A 45 8.54 -1.26 -15.47
CA ASP A 45 7.68 -1.01 -16.63
C ASP A 45 7.06 0.39 -16.65
N HIS A 46 7.83 1.34 -17.19
CA HIS A 46 7.48 2.76 -17.31
C HIS A 46 6.25 3.06 -18.17
N ASN A 47 5.67 2.10 -18.91
CA ASN A 47 4.51 2.35 -19.79
C ASN A 47 3.39 1.30 -19.69
N ARG A 48 3.61 0.15 -19.04
CA ARG A 48 2.60 -0.91 -18.87
C ARG A 48 2.65 -1.55 -17.49
N GLY A 49 3.38 -0.98 -16.53
CA GLY A 49 3.68 -1.62 -15.26
C GLY A 49 2.52 -1.74 -14.28
N TRP A 50 2.80 -2.45 -13.20
CA TRP A 50 1.98 -2.37 -12.00
C TRP A 50 2.13 -0.98 -11.38
N PHE A 51 1.05 -0.44 -10.83
CA PHE A 51 1.03 0.89 -10.24
C PHE A 51 0.73 0.82 -8.74
N VAL A 52 1.26 1.79 -8.00
CA VAL A 52 1.08 1.89 -6.55
C VAL A 52 -0.30 2.47 -6.25
N LEU A 53 -1.10 1.72 -5.49
CA LEU A 53 -2.36 2.20 -4.92
C LEU A 53 -2.15 2.76 -3.51
N ALA A 54 -1.31 2.11 -2.71
CA ALA A 54 -1.00 2.55 -1.36
C ALA A 54 0.39 2.07 -0.93
N LYS A 55 1.04 2.85 -0.06
CA LYS A 55 2.27 2.48 0.64
C LYS A 55 1.99 2.35 2.13
N ASN A 56 2.85 1.63 2.85
CA ASN A 56 2.73 1.42 4.30
C ASN A 56 1.34 0.86 4.68
N VAL A 57 0.94 -0.20 4.00
CA VAL A 57 -0.33 -0.90 4.23
C VAL A 57 -0.23 -1.69 5.53
N LEU A 58 -1.16 -1.44 6.45
CA LEU A 58 -1.20 -2.05 7.79
C LEU A 58 -2.66 -2.34 8.18
N GLN A 59 -2.89 -3.21 9.16
CA GLN A 59 -4.19 -3.31 9.85
C GLN A 59 -4.30 -2.27 10.97
N THR A 60 -5.51 -1.95 11.44
CA THR A 60 -5.71 -1.03 12.58
C THR A 60 -4.90 -1.42 13.81
N SER A 61 -4.80 -2.73 14.11
CA SER A 61 -4.02 -3.26 15.22
C SER A 61 -2.51 -3.09 15.09
N GLN A 62 -2.03 -2.77 13.88
CA GLN A 62 -0.61 -2.63 13.55
C GLN A 62 -0.20 -1.16 13.36
N ARG A 63 -1.14 -0.21 13.56
CA ARG A 63 -0.82 1.22 13.52
C ARG A 63 0.32 1.52 14.52
N PRO A 64 1.37 2.27 14.13
CA PRO A 64 2.49 2.51 15.04
C PRO A 64 2.05 3.28 16.29
N VAL A 65 2.41 2.74 17.46
CA VAL A 65 2.26 3.44 18.73
C VAL A 65 3.29 4.56 18.80
N GLY A 66 2.88 5.76 19.23
CA GLY A 66 3.77 6.92 19.25
C GLY A 66 4.14 7.47 17.87
N ALA A 67 3.33 7.19 16.85
CA ALA A 67 3.49 7.78 15.51
C ALA A 67 3.53 9.31 15.59
N LEU A 68 4.59 9.93 15.04
CA LEU A 68 4.72 11.38 14.97
C LEU A 68 3.54 12.00 14.21
N LYS A 69 3.16 13.22 14.58
CA LYS A 69 2.12 13.98 13.88
C LYS A 69 2.41 14.03 12.39
N GLY A 70 1.41 13.71 11.58
CA GLY A 70 1.53 13.68 10.13
C GLY A 70 2.02 12.34 9.56
N THR A 71 2.35 11.36 10.39
CA THR A 71 2.63 9.98 9.94
C THR A 71 1.42 9.44 9.19
N ARG A 72 1.63 8.95 7.96
CA ARG A 72 0.58 8.43 7.08
C ARG A 72 0.75 6.94 6.87
N VAL A 73 -0.35 6.20 6.96
CA VAL A 73 -0.41 4.77 6.66
C VAL A 73 -1.71 4.47 5.93
N PHE A 74 -1.72 3.45 5.09
CA PHE A 74 -2.97 2.93 4.56
C PHE A 74 -3.49 1.85 5.51
N ASP A 75 -4.57 2.14 6.22
CA ASP A 75 -5.20 1.17 7.09
C ASP A 75 -6.17 0.31 6.29
N SER A 76 -5.80 -0.96 6.10
CA SER A 76 -6.58 -1.95 5.37
C SER A 76 -7.89 -2.36 6.06
N THR A 77 -8.01 -2.19 7.38
CA THR A 77 -9.24 -2.43 8.14
C THR A 77 -10.24 -1.29 7.93
N VAL A 78 -9.76 -0.05 7.87
CA VAL A 78 -10.58 1.14 7.55
C VAL A 78 -10.83 1.25 6.04
N GLY A 79 -9.91 0.74 5.22
CA GLY A 79 -9.92 0.87 3.78
C GLY A 79 -9.46 2.24 3.26
N ALA A 80 -8.67 2.98 4.04
CA ALA A 80 -8.29 4.36 3.71
C ALA A 80 -6.89 4.74 4.22
N GLU A 81 -6.33 5.81 3.64
CA GLU A 81 -5.17 6.49 4.22
C GLU A 81 -5.59 7.24 5.49
N VAL A 82 -4.86 7.00 6.56
CA VAL A 82 -5.07 7.61 7.87
C VAL A 82 -3.81 8.34 8.32
N VAL A 83 -3.99 9.43 9.07
CA VAL A 83 -2.92 10.31 9.53
C VAL A 83 -2.93 10.43 11.05
N SER A 84 -1.76 10.26 11.68
CA SER A 84 -1.59 10.43 13.13
C SER A 84 -1.61 11.90 13.53
N ASP A 85 -2.26 12.24 14.64
CA ASP A 85 -2.15 13.57 15.27
C ASP A 85 -0.90 13.75 16.15
N GLY A 86 -0.11 12.70 16.35
CA GLY A 86 1.04 12.69 17.26
C GLY A 86 0.69 12.41 18.73
N ALA A 87 -0.60 12.33 19.07
CA ALA A 87 -1.12 12.06 20.41
C ALA A 87 -1.81 10.69 20.50
N GLY A 88 -1.60 9.83 19.49
CA GLY A 88 -2.12 8.47 19.45
C GLY A 88 -3.50 8.33 18.81
N LYS A 89 -4.08 9.41 18.27
CA LYS A 89 -5.31 9.32 17.49
C LYS A 89 -5.01 9.35 16.01
N TRP A 90 -5.88 8.69 15.26
CA TRP A 90 -5.79 8.60 13.81
C TRP A 90 -7.04 9.23 13.19
N TYR A 91 -6.84 9.88 12.07
CA TYR A 91 -7.90 10.56 11.33
C TYR A 91 -7.83 10.14 9.87
N HIS A 92 -8.99 9.93 9.28
CA HIS A 92 -9.11 9.67 7.87
C HIS A 92 -8.54 10.86 7.08
N HIS A 93 -7.60 10.61 6.15
CA HIS A 93 -6.86 11.68 5.48
C HIS A 93 -7.77 12.63 4.70
N ALA A 94 -8.75 12.09 3.97
CA ALA A 94 -9.63 12.89 3.12
C ALA A 94 -10.75 13.64 3.87
N THR A 95 -11.31 13.06 4.94
CA THR A 95 -12.51 13.60 5.61
C THR A 95 -12.21 14.26 6.95
N GLY A 96 -11.04 13.98 7.54
CA GLY A 96 -10.69 14.45 8.89
C GLY A 96 -11.46 13.76 10.02
N VAL A 97 -12.29 12.75 9.71
CA VAL A 97 -13.05 12.00 10.71
C VAL A 97 -12.11 11.08 11.50
N ALA A 98 -12.28 11.00 12.82
CA ALA A 98 -11.51 10.11 13.68
C ALA A 98 -11.83 8.63 13.39
N VAL A 99 -10.81 7.77 13.43
CA VAL A 99 -10.83 6.34 13.03
C VAL A 99 -10.00 5.46 13.95
#